data_AF-A0A2G5L2H6-F1
#
_entry.id   AF-A0A2G5L2H6-F1
#
_cell.length_a   1.000
_cell.length_b   1.000
_cell.length_c   1.000
_cell.angle_alpha   90.00
_cell.angle_beta   90.00
_cell.angle_gamma   90.00
#
_symmetry.space_group_name_H-M   'P 1'
#
loop_
_entity.id
_entity.type
_entity.pdbx_description
1 polymer ?
#
loop_
_entity_poly.entity_id
_entity_poly.type
_entity_poly.pdbx_seq_one_letter_code
_entity_poly.pdbx_strand_id
1 'polypeptide(L)'
;MASTQVQAQKLKYKNIFELIEAGDYDTAIPMTREFLSDEKNADEANANLQMALFYDRQVSNYHLIEDSTAILKAADSALYFLMKSKDLIDEKELKKNDDYYQAYYRRDLRTGEFGIKLSDVQLDLDKKIESTKNIVDYASDIYSNLFKINAYNTFCMNTYTGFVKQYPTVSEFYLRTGQDQLDQLDEMIARTTDIRDGFERVRQAVSMTGAKGYSPELTFKVIRTYGQDGMSEVDFFANDVQAWDYGVWAEENYSKIKREVLSMKAELIEFDKELKAEYESLKGLYTMDFSSLIKQTNPRLVSQMRELDPDPIPIKLFDIQIKTNQYQYITTPLQNARIENEEDVDYQVMISDSLLSILDHIEMNAETLVEPYVTEGKLKYPELIEGEYGGDFGLIKLRQKMESFVSSARSKWEDRNQTFVTRSHWGVSPDGADSLYLPTADDMEAPRYLSDYYSVATLKDDSSNTYVIGLEFKGSVDVGFIAKVNNGRLIEWKENFVLKGMSYDKADLLVFGDFVPAQEGRLTAYLYSADPSGSKNMVAISIEESGEMKWSNRIKVPRKPVDVKMNDTVKETIFYFVSADEMDSVGDGEMAYLVIDRTGNVRK
;
A
#
# COMPACT_ATOMS: atom_id res chain seq x y z
N MET A 1 -60.39 3.79 -83.01
CA MET A 1 -59.14 3.16 -82.50
C MET A 1 -59.57 1.97 -81.67
N ALA A 2 -59.38 0.77 -82.21
CA ALA A 2 -59.90 -0.47 -81.63
C ALA A 2 -59.05 -0.90 -80.44
N SER A 3 -59.70 -1.11 -79.30
CA SER A 3 -59.11 -1.67 -78.09
C SER A 3 -58.78 -3.15 -78.32
N THR A 4 -57.49 -3.46 -78.37
CA THR A 4 -56.98 -4.83 -78.36
C THR A 4 -57.22 -5.41 -76.96
N GLN A 5 -58.33 -6.12 -76.78
CA GLN A 5 -58.49 -7.05 -75.65
C GLN A 5 -57.46 -8.17 -75.83
N VAL A 6 -56.35 -8.09 -75.11
CA VAL A 6 -55.52 -9.27 -74.84
C VAL A 6 -56.33 -10.13 -73.88
N GLN A 7 -56.95 -11.19 -74.39
CA GLN A 7 -57.48 -12.27 -73.56
C GLN A 7 -56.31 -12.81 -72.72
N ALA A 8 -56.33 -12.55 -71.41
CA ALA A 8 -55.46 -13.21 -70.47
C ALA A 8 -55.62 -14.73 -70.67
N GLN A 9 -54.58 -15.39 -71.18
CA GLN A 9 -54.55 -16.85 -71.24
C GLN A 9 -54.77 -17.37 -69.82
N LYS A 10 -55.83 -18.15 -69.62
CA LYS A 10 -56.13 -18.79 -68.34
C LYS A 10 -54.91 -19.64 -67.96
N LEU A 11 -54.15 -19.23 -66.94
CA LEU A 11 -52.99 -19.97 -66.46
C LEU A 11 -53.43 -21.40 -66.13
N LYS A 12 -52.76 -22.38 -66.73
CA LYS A 12 -52.95 -23.80 -66.42
C LYS A 12 -51.83 -24.25 -65.51
N TYR A 13 -52.18 -24.88 -64.39
CA TYR A 13 -51.19 -25.34 -63.40
C TYR A 13 -50.09 -26.22 -64.02
N LYS A 14 -50.43 -27.10 -64.97
CA LYS A 14 -49.47 -27.95 -65.68
C LYS A 14 -48.28 -27.17 -66.26
N ASN A 15 -48.54 -26.01 -66.89
CA ASN A 15 -47.48 -25.19 -67.49
C ASN A 15 -46.60 -24.53 -66.41
N ILE A 16 -47.16 -24.27 -65.23
CA ILE A 16 -46.42 -23.72 -64.08
C ILE A 16 -45.56 -24.82 -63.46
N PHE A 17 -46.09 -26.04 -63.31
CA PHE A 17 -45.37 -27.17 -62.74
C PHE A 17 -44.15 -27.58 -63.58
N GLU A 18 -44.26 -27.57 -64.91
CA GLU A 18 -43.12 -27.81 -65.82
C GLU A 18 -41.96 -26.81 -65.58
N LEU A 19 -42.27 -25.55 -65.25
CA LEU A 19 -41.26 -24.55 -64.89
C LEU A 19 -40.64 -24.80 -63.51
N ILE A 20 -41.43 -25.30 -62.55
CA ILE A 20 -40.96 -25.67 -61.20
C ILE A 20 -40.00 -26.87 -61.29
N GLU A 21 -40.33 -27.89 -62.08
CA GLU A 21 -39.45 -29.04 -62.33
C GLU A 21 -38.16 -28.63 -63.06
N ALA A 22 -38.24 -27.66 -63.98
CA ALA A 22 -37.09 -27.09 -64.65
C ALA A 22 -36.21 -26.21 -63.73
N GLY A 23 -36.67 -25.90 -62.51
CA GLY A 23 -35.96 -25.07 -61.53
C GLY A 23 -36.02 -23.57 -61.79
N ASP A 24 -36.87 -23.10 -62.70
CA ASP A 24 -37.08 -21.67 -63.00
C ASP A 24 -38.03 -21.04 -61.96
N TYR A 25 -37.57 -20.94 -60.72
CA TYR A 25 -38.37 -20.43 -59.61
C TYR A 25 -38.70 -18.94 -59.74
N ASP A 26 -37.86 -18.16 -60.41
CA ASP A 26 -38.05 -16.72 -60.61
C ASP A 26 -39.31 -16.43 -61.43
N THR A 27 -39.57 -17.26 -62.45
CA THR A 27 -40.80 -17.19 -63.26
C THR A 27 -41.95 -17.97 -62.63
N ALA A 28 -41.67 -19.18 -62.11
CA ALA A 28 -42.71 -20.08 -61.65
C ALA A 28 -43.42 -19.60 -60.38
N ILE A 29 -42.71 -19.08 -59.37
CA ILE A 29 -43.30 -18.73 -58.08
C ILE A 29 -44.30 -17.55 -58.17
N PRO A 30 -44.01 -16.45 -58.89
CA PRO A 30 -45.01 -15.41 -59.15
C PRO A 30 -46.26 -15.96 -59.85
N MET A 31 -46.09 -16.83 -60.85
CA MET A 31 -47.20 -17.47 -61.56
C MET A 31 -48.02 -18.39 -60.66
N THR A 32 -47.38 -19.16 -59.77
CA THR A 32 -48.06 -20.01 -58.78
C THR A 32 -48.85 -19.16 -57.78
N ARG A 33 -48.30 -18.02 -57.34
CA ARG A 33 -49.00 -17.09 -56.43
C ARG A 33 -50.22 -16.46 -57.11
N GLU A 34 -50.10 -16.02 -58.36
CA GLU A 34 -51.22 -15.51 -59.14
C GLU A 34 -52.28 -16.59 -59.35
N PHE A 35 -51.87 -17.81 -59.69
CA PHE A 35 -52.77 -18.95 -59.86
C PHE A 35 -53.57 -19.25 -58.59
N LEU A 36 -52.91 -19.31 -57.43
CA LEU A 36 -53.53 -19.55 -56.11
C LEU A 36 -54.39 -18.37 -55.60
N SER A 37 -54.25 -17.17 -56.18
CA SER A 37 -55.05 -15.99 -55.80
C SER A 37 -56.48 -16.01 -56.35
N ASP A 38 -56.74 -16.82 -57.39
CA ASP A 38 -58.10 -17.10 -57.86
C ASP A 38 -58.78 -18.08 -56.90
N GLU A 39 -59.93 -17.71 -56.33
CA GLU A 39 -60.70 -18.55 -55.39
C GLU A 39 -60.97 -19.96 -55.93
N LYS A 40 -61.05 -20.13 -57.25
CA LYS A 40 -61.30 -21.43 -57.88
C LYS A 40 -60.12 -22.39 -57.81
N ASN A 41 -58.92 -21.87 -57.61
CA ASN A 41 -57.67 -22.63 -57.62
C ASN A 41 -56.96 -22.58 -56.25
N ALA A 42 -57.49 -21.82 -55.28
CA ALA A 42 -56.88 -21.62 -53.97
C ALA A 42 -56.61 -22.94 -53.23
N ASP A 43 -57.43 -23.97 -53.48
CA ASP A 43 -57.37 -25.29 -52.85
C ASP A 43 -56.72 -26.36 -53.75
N GLU A 44 -55.92 -25.95 -54.74
CA GLU A 44 -55.11 -26.89 -55.52
C GLU A 44 -53.96 -27.44 -54.66
N ALA A 45 -54.03 -28.73 -54.32
CA ALA A 45 -53.14 -29.37 -53.35
C ALA A 45 -51.65 -29.26 -53.71
N ASN A 46 -51.29 -29.63 -54.94
CA ASN A 46 -49.88 -29.63 -55.37
C ASN A 46 -49.31 -28.20 -55.52
N ALA A 47 -50.12 -27.24 -55.98
CA ALA A 47 -49.69 -25.85 -56.11
C ALA A 47 -49.32 -25.24 -54.74
N ASN A 48 -50.13 -25.53 -53.72
CA ASN A 48 -49.80 -25.16 -52.34
C ASN A 48 -48.53 -25.89 -51.86
N LEU A 49 -48.35 -27.17 -52.22
CA LEU A 49 -47.16 -27.93 -51.83
C LEU A 49 -45.88 -27.34 -52.43
N GLN A 50 -45.89 -26.95 -53.70
CA GLN A 50 -44.71 -26.36 -54.34
C GLN A 50 -44.37 -24.99 -53.74
N MET A 51 -45.38 -24.18 -53.39
CA MET A 51 -45.16 -22.94 -52.64
C MET A 51 -44.53 -23.21 -51.26
N ALA A 52 -45.03 -24.21 -50.55
CA ALA A 52 -44.47 -24.64 -49.27
C ALA A 52 -43.01 -25.06 -49.40
N LEU A 53 -42.68 -25.92 -50.36
CA LEU A 53 -41.32 -26.41 -50.59
C LEU A 53 -40.35 -25.28 -51.01
N PHE A 54 -40.84 -24.31 -51.77
CA PHE A 54 -40.05 -23.12 -52.11
C PHE A 54 -39.69 -22.31 -50.86
N TYR A 55 -40.67 -21.99 -50.00
CA TYR A 55 -40.39 -21.23 -48.79
C TYR A 55 -39.58 -22.04 -47.76
N ASP A 56 -39.81 -23.35 -47.63
CA ASP A 56 -38.99 -24.26 -46.79
C ASP A 56 -37.52 -24.27 -47.24
N ARG A 57 -37.27 -24.24 -48.56
CA ARG A 57 -35.93 -24.09 -49.11
C ARG A 57 -35.33 -22.73 -48.75
N GLN A 58 -36.12 -21.65 -48.80
CA GLN A 58 -35.65 -20.33 -48.38
C GLN A 58 -35.28 -20.31 -46.90
N VAL A 59 -36.13 -20.86 -46.03
CA VAL A 59 -35.84 -21.02 -44.59
C VAL A 59 -34.54 -21.79 -44.36
N SER A 60 -34.29 -22.85 -45.13
CA SER A 60 -33.06 -23.64 -45.03
C SER A 60 -31.80 -22.92 -45.51
N ASN A 61 -31.95 -21.89 -46.35
CA ASN A 61 -30.84 -21.14 -46.93
C ASN A 61 -30.53 -19.84 -46.17
N TYR A 62 -31.50 -19.29 -45.44
CA TYR A 62 -31.29 -18.09 -44.64
C TYR A 62 -30.49 -18.36 -43.38
N HIS A 63 -29.61 -17.43 -43.02
CA HIS A 63 -28.90 -17.48 -41.75
C HIS A 63 -29.85 -17.07 -40.63
N LEU A 64 -29.93 -17.88 -39.56
CA LEU A 64 -30.87 -17.65 -38.47
C LEU A 64 -30.81 -16.21 -37.93
N ILE A 65 -29.61 -15.68 -37.66
CA ILE A 65 -29.41 -14.33 -37.12
C ILE A 65 -29.35 -13.21 -38.17
N GLU A 66 -28.45 -13.28 -39.15
CA GLU A 66 -28.25 -12.22 -40.15
C GLU A 66 -29.52 -11.92 -40.98
N ASP A 67 -30.30 -12.96 -41.31
CA ASP A 67 -31.50 -12.87 -42.14
C ASP A 67 -32.81 -12.93 -41.31
N SER A 68 -32.76 -12.52 -40.04
CA SER A 68 -33.83 -12.67 -39.05
C SER A 68 -35.26 -12.40 -39.53
N THR A 69 -35.45 -11.29 -40.26
CA THR A 69 -36.77 -10.91 -40.79
C THR A 69 -37.18 -11.74 -42.00
N ALA A 70 -36.21 -12.15 -42.83
CA ALA A 70 -36.47 -12.94 -44.03
C ALA A 70 -36.78 -14.39 -43.67
N ILE A 71 -36.05 -14.99 -42.72
CA ILE A 71 -36.29 -16.37 -42.26
C ILE A 71 -37.66 -16.50 -41.59
N LEU A 72 -38.06 -15.54 -40.75
CA LEU A 72 -39.39 -15.55 -40.11
C LEU A 72 -40.53 -15.45 -41.12
N LYS A 73 -40.45 -14.50 -42.08
CA LYS A 73 -41.46 -14.35 -43.13
C LYS A 73 -41.56 -15.59 -44.03
N ALA A 74 -40.42 -16.19 -44.36
CA ALA A 74 -40.37 -17.42 -45.13
C ALA A 74 -40.93 -18.60 -44.33
N ALA A 75 -40.63 -18.69 -43.04
CA ALA A 75 -41.13 -19.74 -42.15
C ALA A 75 -42.65 -19.64 -41.96
N ASP A 76 -43.20 -18.46 -41.71
CA ASP A 76 -44.66 -18.25 -41.64
C ASP A 76 -45.36 -18.66 -42.94
N SER A 77 -44.78 -18.28 -44.08
CA SER A 77 -45.31 -18.62 -45.40
C SER A 77 -45.22 -20.13 -45.67
N ALA A 78 -44.09 -20.75 -45.37
CA ALA A 78 -43.90 -22.19 -45.47
C ALA A 78 -44.91 -22.95 -44.61
N LEU A 79 -45.07 -22.55 -43.34
CA LEU A 79 -46.00 -23.17 -42.39
C LEU A 79 -47.44 -23.10 -42.90
N TYR A 80 -47.89 -21.93 -43.37
CA TYR A 80 -49.23 -21.76 -43.95
C TYR A 80 -49.48 -22.73 -45.12
N PHE A 81 -48.58 -22.76 -46.10
CA PHE A 81 -48.74 -23.60 -47.29
C PHE A 81 -48.57 -25.09 -46.98
N LEU A 82 -47.70 -25.47 -46.03
CA LEU A 82 -47.50 -26.86 -45.61
C LEU A 82 -48.74 -27.41 -44.92
N MET A 83 -49.32 -26.65 -43.98
CA MET A 83 -50.56 -27.03 -43.30
C MET A 83 -51.71 -27.17 -44.31
N LYS A 84 -51.85 -26.18 -45.21
CA LYS A 84 -52.88 -26.23 -46.26
C LYS A 84 -52.71 -27.42 -47.20
N SER A 85 -51.49 -27.73 -47.60
CA SER A 85 -51.19 -28.89 -48.45
C SER A 85 -51.48 -30.22 -47.74
N LYS A 86 -51.13 -30.33 -46.47
CA LYS A 86 -51.40 -31.52 -45.65
C LYS A 86 -52.89 -31.84 -45.58
N ASP A 87 -53.73 -30.81 -45.44
CA ASP A 87 -55.18 -30.97 -45.37
C ASP A 87 -55.82 -31.35 -46.71
N LEU A 88 -55.23 -30.92 -47.83
CA LEU A 88 -55.76 -31.12 -49.18
C LEU A 88 -55.27 -32.42 -49.86
N ILE A 89 -54.12 -32.95 -49.46
CA ILE A 89 -53.54 -34.17 -50.04
C ILE A 89 -54.19 -35.40 -49.39
N ASP A 90 -55.08 -36.06 -50.13
CA ASP A 90 -55.69 -37.34 -49.76
C ASP A 90 -55.29 -38.47 -50.74
N GLU A 91 -55.73 -39.71 -50.49
CA GLU A 91 -55.43 -40.83 -51.40
C GLU A 91 -56.01 -40.64 -52.80
N LYS A 92 -57.11 -39.89 -52.94
CA LYS A 92 -57.79 -39.68 -54.21
C LYS A 92 -57.01 -38.68 -55.06
N GLU A 93 -56.49 -37.64 -54.45
CA GLU A 93 -55.62 -36.64 -55.06
C GLU A 93 -54.34 -37.30 -55.56
N LEU A 94 -53.65 -38.06 -54.72
CA LEU A 94 -52.41 -38.75 -55.09
C LEU A 94 -52.60 -39.74 -56.25
N LYS A 95 -53.74 -40.44 -56.33
CA LYS A 95 -54.05 -41.36 -57.45
C LYS A 95 -54.39 -40.65 -58.75
N LYS A 96 -54.95 -39.43 -58.67
CA LYS A 96 -55.40 -38.67 -59.84
C LYS A 96 -54.26 -37.87 -60.48
N ASN A 97 -53.33 -37.39 -59.64
CA ASN A 97 -52.30 -36.43 -60.01
C ASN A 97 -50.89 -36.93 -59.62
N ASP A 98 -50.64 -38.24 -59.72
CA ASP A 98 -49.38 -38.90 -59.32
C ASP A 98 -48.14 -38.31 -60.00
N ASP A 99 -48.27 -37.87 -61.26
CA ASP A 99 -47.24 -37.14 -62.01
C ASP A 99 -46.66 -35.93 -61.23
N TYR A 100 -47.45 -35.26 -60.38
CA TYR A 100 -46.99 -34.08 -59.65
C TYR A 100 -46.29 -34.38 -58.31
N TYR A 101 -46.29 -35.64 -57.88
CA TYR A 101 -45.74 -36.06 -56.58
C TYR A 101 -44.59 -37.06 -56.73
N GLN A 102 -43.98 -37.15 -57.92
CA GLN A 102 -42.91 -38.10 -58.25
C GLN A 102 -41.72 -38.05 -57.28
N ALA A 103 -41.48 -36.92 -56.61
CA ALA A 103 -40.49 -36.78 -55.54
C ALA A 103 -40.69 -37.77 -54.37
N TYR A 104 -41.92 -38.27 -54.17
CA TYR A 104 -42.27 -39.25 -53.13
C TYR A 104 -42.35 -40.70 -53.65
N TYR A 105 -42.05 -40.93 -54.93
CA TYR A 105 -42.12 -42.26 -55.54
C TYR A 105 -41.02 -43.16 -54.98
N ARG A 106 -41.40 -44.20 -54.22
CA ARG A 106 -40.44 -45.10 -53.58
C ARG A 106 -40.94 -46.54 -53.50
N ARG A 107 -40.00 -47.46 -53.28
CA ARG A 107 -40.32 -48.89 -53.10
C ARG A 107 -40.87 -49.13 -51.70
N ASP A 108 -42.06 -49.72 -51.62
CA ASP A 108 -42.62 -50.20 -50.37
C ASP A 108 -41.79 -51.38 -49.84
N LEU A 109 -41.21 -51.21 -48.64
CA LEU A 109 -40.42 -52.25 -47.97
C LEU A 109 -41.26 -53.49 -47.58
N ARG A 110 -42.58 -53.35 -47.43
CA ARG A 110 -43.47 -54.44 -47.00
C ARG A 110 -44.06 -55.24 -48.17
N THR A 111 -44.42 -54.59 -49.26
CA THR A 111 -45.06 -55.23 -50.44
C THR A 111 -44.11 -55.39 -51.62
N GLY A 112 -43.00 -54.64 -51.65
CA GLY A 112 -42.05 -54.62 -52.77
C GLY A 112 -42.50 -53.80 -53.98
N GLU A 113 -43.72 -53.26 -53.97
CA GLU A 113 -44.29 -52.45 -55.04
C GLU A 113 -43.79 -51.00 -54.99
N PHE A 114 -43.63 -50.38 -56.17
CA PHE A 114 -43.27 -48.98 -56.28
C PHE A 114 -44.54 -48.13 -56.38
N GLY A 115 -44.60 -47.06 -55.59
CA GLY A 115 -45.73 -46.15 -55.60
C GLY A 115 -45.55 -44.99 -54.63
N ILE A 116 -46.49 -44.06 -54.68
CA ILE A 116 -46.57 -42.93 -53.74
C ILE A 116 -47.58 -43.31 -52.67
N LYS A 117 -47.14 -43.39 -51.42
CA LYS A 117 -48.04 -43.63 -50.28
C LYS A 117 -48.37 -42.33 -49.57
N LEU A 118 -49.65 -42.18 -49.22
CA LEU A 118 -50.11 -41.04 -48.43
C LEU A 118 -49.35 -40.91 -47.10
N SER A 119 -49.10 -42.02 -46.40
CA SER A 119 -48.34 -42.02 -45.14
C SER A 119 -46.95 -41.39 -45.25
N ASP A 120 -46.33 -41.52 -46.42
CA ASP A 120 -44.96 -41.09 -46.65
C ASP A 120 -44.91 -39.58 -46.90
N VAL A 121 -45.87 -39.08 -47.69
CA VAL A 121 -46.07 -37.65 -47.95
C VAL A 121 -46.47 -36.95 -46.66
N GLN A 122 -47.44 -37.49 -45.91
CA GLN A 122 -47.88 -36.91 -44.65
C GLN A 122 -46.76 -36.87 -43.61
N LEU A 123 -45.95 -37.92 -43.51
CA LEU A 123 -44.80 -37.94 -42.59
C LEU A 123 -43.74 -36.88 -42.95
N ASP A 124 -43.47 -36.66 -44.24
CA ASP A 124 -42.55 -35.61 -44.69
C ASP A 124 -43.10 -34.21 -44.38
N LEU A 125 -44.39 -33.98 -44.68
CA LEU A 125 -45.07 -32.74 -44.34
C LEU A 125 -45.08 -32.49 -42.83
N ASP A 126 -45.35 -33.50 -42.02
CA ASP A 126 -45.33 -33.40 -40.55
C ASP A 126 -43.96 -32.98 -40.04
N LYS A 127 -42.88 -33.58 -40.56
CA LYS A 127 -41.51 -33.21 -40.20
C LYS A 127 -41.18 -31.77 -40.60
N LYS A 128 -41.58 -31.34 -41.80
CA LYS A 128 -41.37 -29.98 -42.29
C LYS A 128 -42.19 -28.94 -41.53
N ILE A 129 -43.43 -29.27 -41.18
CA ILE A 129 -44.29 -28.44 -40.33
C ILE A 129 -43.65 -28.30 -38.97
N GLU A 130 -43.20 -29.40 -38.35
CA GLU A 130 -42.54 -29.39 -37.04
C GLU A 130 -41.25 -28.54 -37.06
N SER A 131 -40.37 -28.73 -38.05
CA SER A 131 -39.12 -27.96 -38.15
C SER A 131 -39.38 -26.47 -38.35
N THR A 132 -40.31 -26.12 -39.25
CA THR A 132 -40.65 -24.71 -39.55
C THR A 132 -41.33 -24.05 -38.36
N LYS A 133 -42.23 -24.78 -37.69
CA LYS A 133 -42.91 -24.31 -36.49
C LYS A 133 -41.91 -24.06 -35.36
N ASN A 134 -40.95 -24.95 -35.15
CA ASN A 134 -39.89 -24.73 -34.15
C ASN A 134 -39.10 -23.45 -34.45
N ILE A 135 -38.80 -23.15 -35.71
CA ILE A 135 -38.13 -21.88 -36.07
C ILE A 135 -38.99 -20.68 -35.66
N VAL A 136 -40.28 -20.67 -35.98
CA VAL A 136 -41.19 -19.58 -35.60
C VAL A 136 -41.33 -19.45 -34.08
N ASP A 137 -41.52 -20.58 -33.38
CA ASP A 137 -41.76 -20.62 -31.94
C ASP A 137 -40.52 -20.16 -31.15
N TYR A 138 -39.30 -20.55 -31.56
CA TYR A 138 -38.07 -20.27 -30.80
C TYR A 138 -37.29 -19.03 -31.27
N ALA A 139 -37.49 -18.55 -32.50
CA ALA A 139 -36.74 -17.40 -33.01
C ALA A 139 -36.95 -16.13 -32.16
N SER A 140 -38.19 -15.85 -31.75
CA SER A 140 -38.50 -14.71 -30.86
C SER A 140 -37.71 -14.78 -29.54
N ASP A 141 -37.63 -15.97 -28.95
CA ASP A 141 -36.88 -16.20 -27.72
C ASP A 141 -35.38 -16.02 -27.92
N ILE A 142 -34.82 -16.49 -29.03
CA ILE A 142 -33.41 -16.31 -29.38
C ILE A 142 -33.07 -14.81 -29.43
N TYR A 143 -33.83 -14.01 -30.20
CA TYR A 143 -33.56 -12.58 -30.30
C TYR A 143 -33.74 -11.86 -28.97
N SER A 144 -34.84 -12.13 -28.26
CA SER A 144 -35.14 -11.51 -26.98
C SER A 144 -34.01 -11.75 -25.96
N ASN A 145 -33.47 -12.96 -25.89
CA ASN A 145 -32.33 -13.26 -25.02
C ASN A 145 -31.03 -12.60 -25.52
N LEU A 146 -30.72 -12.65 -26.81
CA LEU A 146 -29.51 -12.00 -27.36
C LEU A 146 -29.51 -10.48 -27.11
N PHE A 147 -30.64 -9.79 -27.30
CA PHE A 147 -30.76 -8.37 -26.99
C PHE A 147 -30.55 -8.08 -25.50
N LYS A 148 -31.12 -8.91 -24.60
CA LYS A 148 -30.91 -8.76 -23.15
C LYS A 148 -29.46 -8.99 -22.75
N ILE A 149 -28.84 -10.05 -23.27
CA ILE A 149 -27.43 -10.37 -23.03
C ILE A 149 -26.55 -9.19 -23.47
N ASN A 150 -26.77 -8.64 -24.66
CA ASN A 150 -26.01 -7.51 -25.16
C ASN A 150 -26.19 -6.26 -24.28
N ALA A 151 -27.42 -5.99 -23.81
CA ALA A 151 -27.69 -4.89 -22.88
C ALA A 151 -26.97 -5.07 -21.53
N TYR A 152 -26.98 -6.28 -20.97
CA TYR A 152 -26.26 -6.60 -19.74
C TYR A 152 -24.74 -6.47 -19.91
N ASN A 153 -24.18 -6.96 -21.01
CA ASN A 153 -22.76 -6.80 -21.29
C ASN A 153 -22.36 -5.33 -21.47
N THR A 154 -23.20 -4.56 -22.18
CA THR A 154 -23.01 -3.11 -22.35
C THR A 154 -22.99 -2.39 -21.00
N PHE A 155 -23.89 -2.76 -20.08
CA PHE A 155 -23.86 -2.24 -18.71
C PHE A 155 -22.53 -2.57 -18.03
N CYS A 156 -22.11 -3.83 -18.01
CA CYS A 156 -20.86 -4.25 -17.36
C CYS A 156 -19.64 -3.53 -17.94
N MET A 157 -19.55 -3.42 -19.26
CA MET A 157 -18.47 -2.69 -19.95
C MET A 157 -18.48 -1.20 -19.60
N ASN A 158 -19.65 -0.55 -19.60
CA ASN A 158 -19.77 0.87 -19.26
C ASN A 158 -19.41 1.14 -17.80
N THR A 159 -19.83 0.26 -16.88
CA THR A 159 -19.49 0.37 -15.46
C THR A 159 -17.98 0.16 -15.24
N TYR A 160 -17.40 -0.87 -15.86
CA TYR A 160 -15.95 -1.13 -15.79
C TYR A 160 -15.14 0.04 -16.36
N THR A 161 -15.47 0.51 -17.56
CA THR A 161 -14.80 1.66 -18.19
C THR A 161 -15.01 2.95 -17.38
N GLY A 162 -16.16 3.08 -16.69
CA GLY A 162 -16.41 4.14 -15.71
C GLY A 162 -15.43 4.09 -14.55
N PHE A 163 -15.21 2.92 -13.96
CA PHE A 163 -14.18 2.74 -12.92
C PHE A 163 -12.79 3.10 -13.42
N VAL A 164 -12.37 2.59 -14.58
CA VAL A 164 -11.04 2.87 -15.15
C VAL A 164 -10.83 4.37 -15.41
N LYS A 165 -11.87 5.08 -15.85
CA LYS A 165 -11.79 6.54 -16.07
C LYS A 165 -11.73 7.32 -14.76
N GLN A 166 -12.48 6.90 -13.75
CA GLN A 166 -12.54 7.56 -12.45
C GLN A 166 -11.31 7.28 -11.59
N TYR A 167 -10.72 6.09 -11.73
CA TYR A 167 -9.62 5.58 -10.93
C TYR A 167 -8.47 5.14 -11.85
N PRO A 168 -7.46 5.98 -12.06
CA PRO A 168 -6.34 5.68 -12.96
C PRO A 168 -5.54 4.44 -12.57
N THR A 169 -5.54 4.07 -11.28
CA THR A 169 -4.82 2.92 -10.75
C THR A 169 -5.75 2.00 -9.95
N VAL A 170 -5.41 0.71 -9.89
CA VAL A 170 -6.17 -0.26 -9.09
C VAL A 170 -6.15 0.10 -7.60
N SER A 171 -5.05 0.67 -7.11
CA SER A 171 -4.93 1.17 -5.75
C SER A 171 -5.91 2.30 -5.46
N GLU A 172 -6.05 3.27 -6.39
CA GLU A 172 -7.04 4.34 -6.25
C GLU A 172 -8.46 3.79 -6.29
N PHE A 173 -8.73 2.82 -7.16
CA PHE A 173 -10.01 2.14 -7.21
C PHE A 173 -10.35 1.51 -5.85
N TYR A 174 -9.41 0.79 -5.24
CA TYR A 174 -9.60 0.21 -3.91
C TYR A 174 -9.82 1.24 -2.81
N LEU A 175 -8.98 2.26 -2.74
CA LEU A 175 -9.03 3.24 -1.66
C LEU A 175 -10.20 4.22 -1.78
N ARG A 176 -10.68 4.52 -2.99
CA ARG A 176 -11.75 5.50 -3.21
C ARG A 176 -13.13 4.88 -3.41
N THR A 177 -13.22 3.56 -3.51
CA THR A 177 -14.50 2.85 -3.59
C THR A 177 -15.30 3.03 -2.30
N GLY A 178 -16.54 3.52 -2.45
CA GLY A 178 -17.57 3.56 -1.42
C GLY A 178 -18.71 2.57 -1.69
N GLN A 179 -19.83 2.74 -0.98
CA GLN A 179 -20.97 1.83 -1.07
C GLN A 179 -21.59 1.78 -2.48
N ASP A 180 -21.75 2.93 -3.14
CA ASP A 180 -22.33 3.00 -4.48
C ASP A 180 -21.54 2.18 -5.51
N GLN A 181 -20.20 2.18 -5.42
CA GLN A 181 -19.36 1.39 -6.33
C GLN A 181 -19.39 -0.11 -5.95
N LEU A 182 -19.53 -0.46 -4.67
CA LEU A 182 -19.75 -1.84 -4.26
C LEU A 182 -21.07 -2.39 -4.79
N ASP A 183 -22.14 -1.59 -4.79
CA ASP A 183 -23.43 -1.96 -5.34
C ASP A 183 -23.34 -2.14 -6.88
N GLN A 184 -22.57 -1.30 -7.56
CA GLN A 184 -22.27 -1.46 -8.98
C GLN A 184 -21.49 -2.76 -9.28
N LEU A 185 -20.52 -3.13 -8.44
CA LEU A 185 -19.81 -4.40 -8.57
C LEU A 185 -20.75 -5.60 -8.37
N ASP A 186 -21.61 -5.55 -7.36
CA ASP A 186 -22.61 -6.60 -7.10
C ASP A 186 -23.59 -6.74 -8.28
N GLU A 187 -24.05 -5.62 -8.85
CA GLU A 187 -24.87 -5.65 -10.06
C GLU A 187 -24.11 -6.26 -11.24
N MET A 188 -22.82 -5.94 -11.44
CA MET A 188 -22.00 -6.57 -12.50
C MET A 188 -21.90 -8.10 -12.34
N ILE A 189 -21.81 -8.61 -11.11
CA ILE A 189 -21.81 -10.05 -10.81
C ILE A 189 -23.14 -10.67 -11.22
N ALA A 190 -24.26 -10.06 -10.82
CA ALA A 190 -25.60 -10.52 -11.17
C ALA A 190 -25.82 -10.53 -12.70
N ARG A 191 -25.47 -9.43 -13.38
CA ARG A 191 -25.60 -9.31 -14.85
C ARG A 191 -24.74 -10.31 -15.60
N THR A 192 -23.54 -10.61 -15.12
CA THR A 192 -22.69 -11.64 -15.76
C THR A 192 -23.28 -13.04 -15.62
N THR A 193 -23.93 -13.32 -14.48
CA THR A 193 -24.68 -14.57 -14.29
C THR A 193 -25.88 -14.64 -15.22
N ASP A 194 -26.64 -13.54 -15.35
CA ASP A 194 -27.75 -13.45 -16.30
C ASP A 194 -27.30 -13.63 -17.77
N ILE A 195 -26.09 -13.17 -18.13
CA ILE A 195 -25.50 -13.40 -19.45
C ILE A 195 -25.26 -14.90 -19.68
N ARG A 196 -24.66 -15.60 -18.71
CA ARG A 196 -24.39 -17.05 -18.81
C ARG A 196 -25.69 -17.83 -18.97
N ASP A 197 -26.67 -17.56 -18.12
CA ASP A 197 -27.97 -18.22 -18.14
C ASP A 197 -28.76 -17.90 -19.41
N GLY A 198 -28.75 -16.64 -19.84
CA GLY A 198 -29.37 -16.20 -21.08
C GLY A 198 -28.75 -16.86 -22.30
N PHE A 199 -27.42 -16.99 -22.34
CA PHE A 199 -26.72 -17.61 -23.45
C PHE A 199 -27.00 -19.12 -23.54
N GLU A 200 -27.08 -19.80 -22.39
CA GLU A 200 -27.49 -21.21 -22.36
C GLU A 200 -28.91 -21.41 -22.92
N ARG A 201 -29.84 -20.50 -22.61
CA ARG A 201 -31.19 -20.51 -23.21
C ARG A 201 -31.16 -20.29 -24.72
N VAL A 202 -30.31 -19.38 -25.21
CA VAL A 202 -30.09 -19.18 -26.65
C VAL A 202 -29.58 -20.47 -27.28
N ARG A 203 -28.55 -21.10 -26.72
CA ARG A 203 -27.98 -22.35 -27.23
C ARG A 203 -29.03 -23.47 -27.29
N GLN A 204 -29.83 -23.61 -26.24
CA GLN A 204 -30.93 -24.57 -26.21
C GLN A 204 -31.98 -24.26 -27.28
N ALA A 205 -32.45 -23.03 -27.38
CA ALA A 205 -33.44 -22.62 -28.37
C ALA A 205 -32.94 -22.85 -29.81
N VAL A 206 -31.69 -22.49 -30.10
CA VAL A 206 -31.04 -22.74 -31.40
C VAL A 206 -31.03 -24.23 -31.73
N SER A 207 -30.69 -25.09 -30.77
CA SER A 207 -30.69 -26.55 -30.97
C SER A 207 -32.07 -27.12 -31.33
N MET A 208 -33.16 -26.48 -30.88
CA MET A 208 -34.54 -26.89 -31.17
C MET A 208 -35.02 -26.44 -32.55
N THR A 209 -34.43 -25.38 -33.12
CA THR A 209 -34.81 -24.87 -34.45
C THR A 209 -34.34 -25.78 -35.60
N GLY A 210 -33.19 -26.46 -35.44
CA GLY A 210 -32.56 -27.21 -36.51
C GLY A 210 -32.09 -26.36 -37.71
N ALA A 211 -32.16 -25.03 -37.62
CA ALA A 211 -31.74 -24.12 -38.67
C ALA A 211 -30.22 -24.12 -38.83
N LYS A 212 -29.74 -23.98 -40.07
CA LYS A 212 -28.31 -23.94 -40.38
C LYS A 212 -27.75 -22.53 -40.22
N GLY A 213 -26.43 -22.45 -39.98
CA GLY A 213 -25.68 -21.20 -40.02
C GLY A 213 -25.34 -20.60 -38.66
N TYR A 214 -26.16 -20.86 -37.62
CA TYR A 214 -25.93 -20.33 -36.28
C TYR A 214 -25.77 -21.44 -35.24
N SER A 215 -24.61 -21.48 -34.57
CA SER A 215 -24.27 -22.41 -33.49
C SER A 215 -23.37 -21.68 -32.50
N PRO A 216 -23.96 -20.87 -31.61
CA PRO A 216 -23.20 -19.94 -30.79
C PRO A 216 -22.46 -20.64 -29.65
N GLU A 217 -21.17 -20.35 -29.54
CA GLU A 217 -20.29 -20.76 -28.44
C GLU A 217 -19.81 -19.52 -27.67
N LEU A 218 -19.83 -19.57 -26.34
CA LEU A 218 -19.42 -18.47 -25.48
C LEU A 218 -18.17 -18.86 -24.69
N THR A 219 -17.11 -18.08 -24.88
CA THR A 219 -15.89 -18.17 -24.07
C THR A 219 -15.67 -16.87 -23.31
N PHE A 220 -15.50 -16.99 -21.99
CA PHE A 220 -15.17 -15.86 -21.13
C PHE A 220 -13.65 -15.65 -21.02
N LYS A 221 -13.22 -14.40 -21.18
CA LYS A 221 -11.85 -13.94 -20.99
C LYS A 221 -11.71 -13.26 -19.63
N VAL A 222 -10.71 -13.66 -18.86
CA VAL A 222 -10.39 -13.05 -17.57
C VAL A 222 -9.74 -11.68 -17.77
N ILE A 223 -10.16 -10.70 -16.99
CA ILE A 223 -9.52 -9.36 -16.91
C ILE A 223 -8.33 -9.47 -15.96
N ARG A 224 -7.11 -9.43 -16.49
CA ARG A 224 -5.87 -9.54 -15.70
C ARG A 224 -5.20 -8.20 -15.47
N THR A 225 -5.28 -7.31 -16.46
CA THR A 225 -4.63 -6.01 -16.41
C THR A 225 -5.67 -4.90 -16.41
N TYR A 226 -5.81 -4.24 -15.25
CA TYR A 226 -6.76 -3.15 -15.03
C TYR A 226 -6.55 -2.01 -16.03
N GLY A 227 -7.62 -1.60 -16.71
CA GLY A 227 -7.62 -0.50 -17.68
C GLY A 227 -7.08 -0.85 -19.07
N GLN A 228 -6.61 -2.10 -19.29
CA GLN A 228 -6.20 -2.60 -20.61
C GLN A 228 -7.19 -3.66 -21.10
N ASP A 229 -7.44 -4.67 -20.28
CA ASP A 229 -8.44 -5.70 -20.55
C ASP A 229 -9.86 -5.17 -20.34
N GLY A 230 -10.88 -5.82 -20.92
CA GLY A 230 -12.28 -5.44 -20.69
C GLY A 230 -12.75 -4.18 -21.44
N MET A 231 -11.95 -3.64 -22.35
CA MET A 231 -12.23 -2.38 -23.07
C MET A 231 -12.80 -2.58 -24.48
N SER A 232 -12.88 -3.82 -24.99
CA SER A 232 -13.38 -4.11 -26.33
C SER A 232 -14.86 -4.49 -26.31
N GLU A 233 -15.59 -4.07 -27.33
CA GLU A 233 -16.97 -4.50 -27.56
C GLU A 233 -17.04 -6.01 -27.86
N VAL A 234 -18.19 -6.61 -27.55
CA VAL A 234 -18.47 -8.03 -27.75
C VAL A 234 -19.70 -8.14 -28.63
N ASP A 235 -19.59 -8.93 -29.70
CA ASP A 235 -20.73 -9.24 -30.56
C ASP A 235 -21.34 -10.59 -30.15
N PHE A 236 -22.51 -10.54 -29.51
CA PHE A 236 -23.25 -11.76 -29.11
C PHE A 236 -24.05 -12.39 -30.25
N PHE A 237 -24.09 -11.76 -31.42
CA PHE A 237 -24.75 -12.31 -32.61
C PHE A 237 -23.82 -13.18 -33.46
N ALA A 238 -22.52 -13.22 -33.12
CA ALA A 238 -21.53 -14.08 -33.75
C ALA A 238 -21.64 -15.54 -33.30
N ASN A 239 -21.11 -16.46 -34.12
CA ASN A 239 -21.01 -17.88 -33.74
C ASN A 239 -19.98 -18.12 -32.64
N ASP A 240 -18.82 -17.48 -32.70
CA ASP A 240 -17.77 -17.63 -31.68
C ASP A 240 -17.69 -16.36 -30.83
N VAL A 241 -18.45 -16.32 -29.73
CA VAL A 241 -18.53 -15.16 -28.86
C VAL A 241 -17.41 -15.19 -27.83
N GLN A 242 -16.56 -14.18 -27.86
CA GLN A 242 -15.50 -13.98 -26.88
C GLN A 242 -15.83 -12.78 -25.98
N ALA A 243 -16.46 -13.05 -24.84
CA ALA A 243 -16.86 -12.03 -23.88
C ALA A 243 -15.84 -11.87 -22.74
N TRP A 244 -15.80 -10.70 -22.11
CA TRP A 244 -15.01 -10.48 -20.89
C TRP A 244 -15.78 -10.94 -19.65
N ASP A 245 -15.07 -11.56 -18.71
CA ASP A 245 -15.65 -12.03 -17.44
C ASP A 245 -15.66 -10.91 -16.40
N TYR A 246 -16.55 -9.94 -16.61
CA TYR A 246 -16.75 -8.84 -15.68
C TYR A 246 -17.23 -9.31 -14.30
N GLY A 247 -17.92 -10.46 -14.23
CA GLY A 247 -18.44 -11.03 -12.99
C GLY A 247 -17.34 -11.55 -12.08
N VAL A 248 -16.43 -12.38 -12.60
CA VAL A 248 -15.27 -12.87 -11.82
C VAL A 248 -14.41 -11.70 -11.36
N TRP A 249 -14.11 -10.75 -12.27
CA TRP A 249 -13.38 -9.54 -11.90
C TRP A 249 -14.10 -8.76 -10.80
N ALA A 250 -15.41 -8.53 -10.93
CA ALA A 250 -16.18 -7.78 -9.94
C ALA A 250 -16.22 -8.49 -8.58
N GLU A 251 -16.37 -9.81 -8.55
CA GLU A 251 -16.40 -10.61 -7.32
C GLU A 251 -15.07 -10.58 -6.55
N GLU A 252 -13.95 -10.73 -7.27
CA GLU A 252 -12.60 -10.65 -6.69
C GLU A 252 -12.36 -9.28 -6.04
N ASN A 253 -12.69 -8.21 -6.77
CA ASN A 253 -12.48 -6.84 -6.31
C ASN A 253 -13.45 -6.46 -5.19
N TYR A 254 -14.72 -6.86 -5.28
CA TYR A 254 -15.71 -6.70 -4.21
C TYR A 254 -15.23 -7.36 -2.91
N SER A 255 -14.75 -8.60 -3.01
CA SER A 255 -14.23 -9.35 -1.86
C SER A 255 -13.01 -8.69 -1.24
N LYS A 256 -12.04 -8.25 -2.06
CA LYS A 256 -10.84 -7.55 -1.60
C LYS A 256 -11.19 -6.24 -0.90
N ILE A 257 -12.03 -5.41 -1.51
CA ILE A 257 -12.45 -4.12 -0.92
C ILE A 257 -13.19 -4.34 0.39
N LYS A 258 -14.19 -5.23 0.39
CA LYS A 258 -15.05 -5.45 1.56
C LYS A 258 -14.32 -6.09 2.74
N ARG A 259 -13.45 -7.07 2.49
CA ARG A 259 -12.77 -7.83 3.56
C ARG A 259 -11.48 -7.20 4.02
N GLU A 260 -10.70 -6.63 3.11
CA GLU A 260 -9.36 -6.13 3.42
C GLU A 260 -9.38 -4.61 3.57
N VAL A 261 -9.85 -3.89 2.56
CA VAL A 261 -9.73 -2.41 2.52
C VAL A 261 -10.65 -1.74 3.55
N LEU A 262 -11.92 -2.13 3.62
CA LEU A 262 -12.85 -1.57 4.60
C LEU A 262 -12.47 -1.95 6.04
N SER A 263 -12.00 -3.19 6.24
CA SER A 263 -11.49 -3.62 7.56
C SER A 263 -10.28 -2.79 7.97
N MET A 264 -9.32 -2.59 7.06
CA MET A 264 -8.16 -1.73 7.31
C MET A 264 -8.59 -0.30 7.65
N LYS A 265 -9.54 0.30 6.90
CA LYS A 265 -10.06 1.64 7.20
C LYS A 265 -10.70 1.73 8.58
N ALA A 266 -11.46 0.72 8.99
CA ALA A 266 -12.03 0.66 10.34
C ALA A 266 -10.94 0.56 11.42
N GLU A 267 -9.90 -0.26 11.19
CA GLU A 267 -8.74 -0.37 12.09
C GLU A 267 -8.01 0.98 12.24
N LEU A 268 -7.94 1.80 11.18
CA LEU A 268 -7.33 3.15 11.24
C LEU A 268 -8.13 4.10 12.15
N ILE A 269 -9.46 4.07 12.04
CA ILE A 269 -10.33 4.92 12.88
C ILE A 269 -10.22 4.50 14.35
N GLU A 270 -10.20 3.20 14.62
CA GLU A 270 -10.05 2.71 16.00
C GLU A 270 -8.69 3.10 16.58
N PHE A 271 -7.62 2.94 15.81
CA PHE A 271 -6.28 3.36 16.23
C PHE A 271 -6.20 4.87 16.51
N ASP A 272 -6.84 5.72 15.69
CA ASP A 272 -6.92 7.16 15.93
C ASP A 272 -7.62 7.49 17.27
N LYS A 273 -8.75 6.82 17.53
CA LYS A 273 -9.50 6.98 18.79
C LYS A 273 -8.67 6.55 20.00
N GLU A 274 -7.92 5.46 19.88
CA GLU A 274 -7.01 5.02 20.93
C GLU A 274 -5.94 6.07 21.22
N LEU A 275 -5.31 6.66 20.19
CA LEU A 275 -4.28 7.69 20.36
C LEU A 275 -4.84 8.97 21.01
N LYS A 276 -6.07 9.35 20.66
CA LYS A 276 -6.78 10.49 21.29
C LYS A 276 -7.15 10.19 22.73
N ALA A 277 -7.62 8.98 23.04
CA ALA A 277 -7.95 8.58 24.41
C ALA A 277 -6.70 8.61 25.30
N GLU A 278 -5.56 8.15 24.77
CA GLU A 278 -4.26 8.23 25.43
C GLU A 278 -3.87 9.69 25.73
N TYR A 279 -3.99 10.59 24.75
CA TYR A 279 -3.75 12.02 24.94
C TYR A 279 -4.61 12.63 26.05
N GLU A 280 -5.92 12.32 26.08
CA GLU A 280 -6.80 12.85 27.13
C GLU A 280 -6.47 12.27 28.50
N SER A 281 -6.05 11.01 28.58
CA SER A 281 -5.61 10.42 29.85
C SER A 281 -4.32 11.05 30.39
N LEU A 282 -3.44 11.58 29.53
CA LEU A 282 -2.22 12.31 29.95
C LEU A 282 -2.54 13.66 30.62
N LYS A 283 -3.70 14.26 30.31
CA LYS A 283 -4.17 15.47 31.00
C LYS A 283 -4.77 15.19 32.37
N GLY A 284 -5.09 13.93 32.68
CA GLY A 284 -5.68 13.49 33.93
C GLY A 284 -4.64 13.21 35.03
N LEU A 285 -5.12 12.84 36.22
CA LEU A 285 -4.29 12.47 37.38
C LEU A 285 -3.82 11.00 37.35
N TYR A 286 -4.06 10.27 36.26
CA TYR A 286 -3.71 8.86 36.16
C TYR A 286 -2.22 8.71 35.84
N THR A 287 -1.50 7.92 36.65
CA THR A 287 -0.12 7.52 36.35
C THR A 287 -0.14 6.53 35.19
N MET A 288 0.46 6.89 34.06
CA MET A 288 0.64 5.98 32.92
C MET A 288 2.08 5.51 32.85
N ASP A 289 2.27 4.23 32.53
CA ASP A 289 3.59 3.69 32.25
C ASP A 289 4.08 4.21 30.88
N PHE A 290 5.33 4.69 30.82
CA PHE A 290 5.95 5.16 29.57
C PHE A 290 5.88 4.10 28.47
N SER A 291 5.99 2.81 28.83
CA SER A 291 5.89 1.70 27.87
C SER A 291 4.56 1.67 27.10
N SER A 292 3.48 2.19 27.71
CA SER A 292 2.14 2.29 27.11
C SER A 292 1.99 3.45 26.12
N LEU A 293 2.93 4.40 26.12
CA LEU A 293 2.97 5.60 25.26
C LEU A 293 3.90 5.44 24.05
N ILE A 294 4.61 4.30 23.98
CA ILE A 294 5.37 3.87 22.80
C ILE A 294 4.47 3.00 21.90
N LYS A 295 3.16 3.30 21.83
CA LYS A 295 2.30 2.72 20.81
C LYS A 295 2.82 3.16 19.44
N GLN A 296 3.61 2.30 18.82
CA GLN A 296 3.94 2.44 17.42
C GLN A 296 2.73 2.00 16.60
N THR A 297 2.52 2.64 15.46
CA THR A 297 1.54 2.14 14.50
C THR A 297 1.88 0.68 14.18
N ASN A 298 0.87 -0.20 14.26
CA ASN A 298 1.05 -1.63 14.01
C ASN A 298 1.78 -1.85 12.67
N PRO A 299 2.96 -2.49 12.65
CA PRO A 299 3.73 -2.70 11.43
C PRO A 299 2.95 -3.41 10.33
N ARG A 300 2.00 -4.28 10.69
CA ARG A 300 1.09 -4.94 9.74
C ARG A 300 0.19 -3.92 9.05
N LEU A 301 -0.44 -3.04 9.82
CA LEU A 301 -1.35 -2.00 9.31
C LEU A 301 -0.59 -1.02 8.42
N VAL A 302 0.63 -0.63 8.82
CA VAL A 302 1.54 0.19 7.99
C VAL A 302 1.86 -0.50 6.66
N SER A 303 2.16 -1.79 6.69
CA SER A 303 2.49 -2.55 5.48
C SER A 303 1.29 -2.67 4.55
N GLN A 304 0.10 -2.95 5.09
CA GLN A 304 -1.15 -3.02 4.32
C GLN A 304 -1.50 -1.68 3.68
N MET A 305 -1.34 -0.56 4.41
CA MET A 305 -1.53 0.77 3.84
C MET A 305 -0.54 1.04 2.71
N ARG A 306 0.76 0.76 2.92
CA ARG A 306 1.82 1.03 1.94
C ARG A 306 1.76 0.19 0.68
N GLU A 307 1.12 -0.98 0.74
CA GLU A 307 0.82 -1.80 -0.44
C GLU A 307 -0.16 -1.08 -1.39
N LEU A 308 -1.11 -0.32 -0.83
CA LEU A 308 -2.13 0.39 -1.59
C LEU A 308 -1.73 1.84 -1.88
N ASP A 309 -1.14 2.53 -0.91
CA ASP A 309 -0.74 3.93 -0.99
C ASP A 309 0.69 4.10 -0.45
N PRO A 310 1.70 4.39 -1.31
CA PRO A 310 3.09 4.48 -0.88
C PRO A 310 3.37 5.51 0.21
N ASP A 311 2.59 6.59 0.27
CA ASP A 311 2.72 7.65 1.28
C ASP A 311 1.38 7.99 1.93
N PRO A 312 0.85 7.10 2.78
CA PRO A 312 -0.51 7.20 3.28
C PRO A 312 -0.61 8.25 4.39
N ILE A 313 -1.49 9.23 4.19
CA ILE A 313 -1.72 10.33 5.15
C ILE A 313 -2.06 9.88 6.58
N PRO A 314 -2.78 8.76 6.85
CA PRO A 314 -3.02 8.31 8.22
C PRO A 314 -1.72 8.06 9.00
N ILE A 315 -0.65 7.57 8.36
CA ILE A 315 0.64 7.36 9.04
C ILE A 315 1.21 8.69 9.54
N LYS A 316 1.13 9.75 8.73
CA LYS A 316 1.60 11.09 9.11
C LYS A 316 0.81 11.64 10.29
N LEU A 317 -0.52 11.49 10.26
CA LEU A 317 -1.40 11.94 11.33
C LEU A 317 -1.13 11.20 12.64
N PHE A 318 -0.96 9.88 12.57
CA PHE A 318 -0.61 9.06 13.74
C PHE A 318 0.74 9.42 14.31
N ASP A 319 1.77 9.61 13.47
CA ASP A 319 3.10 9.99 13.96
C ASP A 319 3.08 11.36 14.65
N ILE A 320 2.36 12.35 14.09
CA ILE A 320 2.14 13.64 14.75
C ILE A 320 1.50 13.45 16.13
N GLN A 321 0.43 12.64 16.23
CA GLN A 321 -0.27 12.43 17.49
C GLN A 321 0.58 11.66 18.51
N ILE A 322 1.28 10.60 18.10
CA ILE A 322 2.19 9.82 18.96
C ILE A 322 3.30 10.73 19.50
N LYS A 323 3.94 11.53 18.64
CA LYS A 323 4.99 12.47 19.05
C LYS A 323 4.45 13.56 19.98
N THR A 324 3.23 14.01 19.75
CA THR A 324 2.55 14.95 20.66
C THR A 324 2.30 14.32 22.03
N ASN A 325 1.85 13.07 22.09
CA ASN A 325 1.67 12.34 23.35
C ASN A 325 2.99 12.16 24.11
N GLN A 326 4.07 11.78 23.40
CA GLN A 326 5.41 11.65 23.96
C GLN A 326 5.91 12.97 24.56
N TYR A 327 5.74 14.07 23.83
CA TYR A 327 6.06 15.41 24.33
C TYR A 327 5.29 15.74 25.61
N GLN A 328 3.97 15.52 25.64
CA GLN A 328 3.14 15.81 26.81
C GLN A 328 3.56 14.99 28.02
N TYR A 329 3.83 13.69 27.84
CA TYR A 329 4.28 12.84 28.93
C TYR A 329 5.58 13.33 29.55
N ILE A 330 6.59 13.57 28.71
CA ILE A 330 7.91 14.03 29.17
C ILE A 330 7.78 15.35 29.92
N THR A 331 6.98 16.28 29.38
CA THR A 331 6.87 17.64 29.91
C THR A 331 5.92 17.79 31.10
N THR A 332 5.22 16.73 31.50
CA THR A 332 4.28 16.74 32.64
C THR A 332 4.99 16.25 33.91
N PRO A 333 5.21 17.11 34.93
CA PRO A 333 5.95 16.73 36.14
C PRO A 333 5.37 15.55 36.92
N LEU A 334 4.03 15.40 36.92
CA LEU A 334 3.37 14.27 37.56
C LEU A 334 3.79 12.92 36.94
N GLN A 335 4.10 12.93 35.65
CA GLN A 335 4.52 11.75 34.89
C GLN A 335 6.05 11.62 34.87
N ASN A 336 6.76 12.74 34.88
CA ASN A 336 8.21 12.80 34.88
C ASN A 336 8.75 13.75 35.95
N ALA A 337 8.78 13.30 37.21
CA ALA A 337 9.24 14.13 38.31
C ALA A 337 10.69 14.61 38.17
N ARG A 338 11.53 13.88 37.41
CA ARG A 338 12.93 14.27 37.15
C ARG A 338 13.05 15.51 36.28
N ILE A 339 12.03 15.87 35.51
CA ILE A 339 12.09 17.08 34.67
C ILE A 339 12.18 18.36 35.49
N GLU A 340 11.66 18.36 36.72
CA GLU A 340 11.79 19.48 37.65
C GLU A 340 13.10 19.45 38.44
N ASN A 341 13.86 18.35 38.36
CA ASN A 341 15.16 18.26 39.00
C ASN A 341 16.22 19.01 38.19
N GLU A 342 16.31 20.32 38.39
CA GLU A 342 17.34 21.18 37.79
C GLU A 342 18.76 20.90 38.31
N GLU A 343 18.91 20.01 39.31
CA GLU A 343 20.20 19.55 39.83
C GLU A 343 20.73 18.30 39.10
N ASP A 344 20.03 17.78 38.10
CA ASP A 344 20.53 16.68 37.26
C ASP A 344 20.82 17.22 35.86
N VAL A 345 21.93 17.95 35.70
CA VAL A 345 22.21 18.71 34.48
C VAL A 345 22.37 17.78 33.26
N ASP A 346 22.97 16.60 33.44
CA ASP A 346 23.11 15.61 32.36
C ASP A 346 21.73 15.11 31.89
N TYR A 347 20.81 14.82 32.82
CA TYR A 347 19.44 14.46 32.47
C TYR A 347 18.71 15.60 31.77
N GLN A 348 18.90 16.84 32.23
CA GLN A 348 18.27 18.02 31.63
C GLN A 348 18.71 18.23 30.18
N VAL A 349 20.01 18.09 29.87
CA VAL A 349 20.51 18.15 28.47
C VAL A 349 19.90 17.03 27.63
N MET A 350 19.97 15.78 28.12
CA MET A 350 19.44 14.62 27.40
C MET A 350 17.94 14.78 27.09
N ILE A 351 17.15 15.27 28.05
CA ILE A 351 15.71 15.40 27.86
C ILE A 351 15.36 16.58 26.96
N SER A 352 16.07 17.71 27.03
CA SER A 352 15.85 18.83 26.11
C SER A 352 16.23 18.49 24.67
N ASP A 353 17.33 17.78 24.44
CA ASP A 353 17.69 17.29 23.09
C ASP A 353 16.62 16.33 22.53
N SER A 354 16.14 15.40 23.37
CA SER A 354 15.05 14.49 23.00
C SER A 354 13.76 15.22 22.65
N LEU A 355 13.39 16.26 23.43
CA LEU A 355 12.22 17.08 23.16
C LEU A 355 12.36 17.87 21.86
N LEU A 356 13.53 18.43 21.57
CA LEU A 356 13.79 19.12 20.30
C LEU A 356 13.66 18.16 19.10
N SER A 357 14.21 16.96 19.21
CA SER A 357 14.04 15.93 18.18
C SER A 357 12.57 15.54 17.97
N ILE A 358 11.78 15.40 19.04
CA ILE A 358 10.34 15.15 18.95
C ILE A 358 9.64 16.29 18.19
N LEU A 359 10.00 17.54 18.46
CA LEU A 359 9.43 18.71 17.77
C LEU A 359 9.80 18.74 16.28
N ASP A 360 11.03 18.39 15.92
CA ASP A 360 11.46 18.25 14.52
C ASP A 360 10.60 17.23 13.76
N HIS A 361 10.30 16.09 14.40
CA HIS A 361 9.44 15.07 13.81
C HIS A 361 7.99 15.54 13.60
N ILE A 362 7.43 16.29 14.57
CA ILE A 362 6.09 16.86 14.44
C ILE A 362 6.05 17.86 13.29
N GLU A 363 7.03 18.76 13.22
CA GLU A 363 7.14 19.79 12.18
C GLU A 363 7.23 19.17 10.79
N MET A 364 8.16 18.24 10.59
CA MET A 364 8.38 17.55 9.32
C MET A 364 7.09 16.92 8.77
N ASN A 365 6.29 16.26 9.61
CA ASN A 365 5.05 15.64 9.17
C ASN A 365 3.92 16.68 9.01
N ALA A 366 3.85 17.70 9.87
CA ALA A 366 2.84 18.74 9.75
C ALA A 366 3.02 19.57 8.47
N GLU A 367 4.25 19.82 8.03
CA GLU A 367 4.57 20.50 6.77
C GLU A 367 4.02 19.79 5.54
N THR A 368 3.91 18.46 5.57
CA THR A 368 3.34 17.68 4.46
C THR A 368 1.82 17.84 4.31
N LEU A 369 1.12 18.38 5.32
CA LEU A 369 -0.32 18.60 5.30
C LEU A 369 -0.68 19.85 4.48
N VAL A 370 -0.36 19.80 3.19
CA VAL A 370 -0.60 20.81 2.15
C VAL A 370 -1.45 20.25 1.01
N GLU A 371 -1.99 21.12 0.17
CA GLU A 371 -2.55 20.70 -1.11
C GLU A 371 -1.44 20.31 -2.11
N PRO A 372 -1.63 19.27 -2.96
CA PRO A 372 -2.85 18.46 -3.13
C PRO A 372 -2.95 17.25 -2.18
N TYR A 373 -1.95 17.02 -1.33
CA TYR A 373 -1.85 15.84 -0.48
C TYR A 373 -3.06 15.66 0.45
N VAL A 374 -3.56 16.75 1.03
CA VAL A 374 -4.76 16.77 1.86
C VAL A 374 -6.00 16.33 1.09
N THR A 375 -6.26 16.94 -0.08
CA THR A 375 -7.41 16.57 -0.93
C THR A 375 -7.35 15.11 -1.36
N GLU A 376 -6.18 14.62 -1.78
CA GLU A 376 -6.01 13.21 -2.17
C GLU A 376 -6.21 12.26 -0.99
N GLY A 377 -5.67 12.62 0.17
CA GLY A 377 -5.84 11.92 1.42
C GLY A 377 -7.31 11.75 1.77
N LYS A 378 -8.09 12.84 1.73
CA LYS A 378 -9.54 12.81 2.00
C LYS A 378 -10.28 11.86 1.06
N LEU A 379 -9.96 11.86 -0.23
CA LEU A 379 -10.60 10.95 -1.17
C LEU A 379 -10.30 9.48 -0.86
N LYS A 380 -9.09 9.17 -0.40
CA LYS A 380 -8.64 7.80 -0.07
C LYS A 380 -9.13 7.33 1.31
N TYR A 381 -9.21 8.23 2.28
CA TYR A 381 -9.53 7.94 3.68
C TYR A 381 -10.65 8.87 4.22
N PRO A 382 -11.84 8.91 3.57
CA PRO A 382 -12.85 9.92 3.86
C PRO A 382 -13.39 9.82 5.29
N GLU A 383 -13.69 8.62 5.78
CA GLU A 383 -14.26 8.43 7.12
C GLU A 383 -13.32 8.89 8.24
N LEU A 384 -12.02 8.60 8.12
CA LEU A 384 -11.02 9.08 9.07
C LEU A 384 -10.89 10.61 8.97
N ILE A 385 -10.69 11.15 7.77
CA ILE A 385 -10.36 12.57 7.62
C ILE A 385 -11.58 13.47 7.90
N GLU A 386 -12.76 13.10 7.42
CA GLU A 386 -13.99 13.85 7.68
C GLU A 386 -14.48 13.65 9.11
N GLY A 387 -14.48 12.41 9.60
CA GLY A 387 -15.00 12.07 10.93
C GLY A 387 -14.09 12.54 12.07
N GLU A 388 -12.79 12.27 11.98
CA GLU A 388 -11.85 12.47 13.08
C GLU A 388 -11.09 13.80 13.01
N TYR A 389 -11.00 14.40 11.82
CA TYR A 389 -10.22 15.63 11.60
C TYR A 389 -11.05 16.80 11.06
N GLY A 390 -12.27 16.59 10.55
CA GLY A 390 -13.13 17.65 10.02
C GLY A 390 -12.85 18.03 8.56
N GLY A 391 -12.33 17.10 7.77
CA GLY A 391 -12.06 17.28 6.34
C GLY A 391 -10.79 18.09 6.05
N ASP A 392 -10.68 18.58 4.81
CA ASP A 392 -9.50 19.32 4.31
C ASP A 392 -9.16 20.53 5.19
N PHE A 393 -10.19 21.30 5.54
CA PHE A 393 -10.06 22.47 6.41
C PHE A 393 -9.60 22.12 7.82
N GLY A 394 -10.04 20.96 8.32
CA GLY A 394 -9.64 20.43 9.60
C GLY A 394 -8.16 20.05 9.66
N LEU A 395 -7.65 19.40 8.61
CA LEU A 395 -6.22 19.10 8.46
C LEU A 395 -5.36 20.35 8.31
N ILE A 396 -5.82 21.36 7.56
CA ILE A 396 -5.13 22.65 7.46
C ILE A 396 -5.07 23.35 8.83
N LYS A 397 -6.17 23.31 9.60
CA LYS A 397 -6.19 23.83 10.98
C LYS A 397 -5.27 23.05 11.91
N LEU A 398 -5.22 21.72 11.77
CA LEU A 398 -4.29 20.88 12.54
C LEU A 398 -2.86 21.30 12.26
N ARG A 399 -2.48 21.46 10.99
CA ARG A 399 -1.15 21.95 10.60
C ARG A 399 -0.83 23.28 11.27
N GLN A 400 -1.69 24.29 11.13
CA GLN A 400 -1.47 25.61 11.75
C GLN A 400 -1.33 25.52 13.28
N LYS A 401 -2.13 24.67 13.91
CA LYS A 401 -2.03 24.39 15.35
C LYS A 401 -0.67 23.75 15.70
N MET A 402 -0.19 22.80 14.90
CA MET A 402 1.11 22.16 15.09
C MET A 402 2.27 23.12 14.85
N GLU A 403 2.23 23.96 13.81
CA GLU A 403 3.24 24.99 13.55
C GLU A 403 3.33 25.98 14.73
N SER A 404 2.20 26.47 15.23
CA SER A 404 2.17 27.37 16.38
C SER A 404 2.68 26.69 17.66
N PHE A 405 2.29 25.42 17.87
CA PHE A 405 2.76 24.61 18.98
C PHE A 405 4.27 24.38 18.93
N VAL A 406 4.80 23.91 17.79
CA VAL A 406 6.22 23.65 17.57
C VAL A 406 7.02 24.94 17.76
N SER A 407 6.64 26.05 17.11
CA SER A 407 7.36 27.31 17.24
C SER A 407 7.47 27.78 18.69
N SER A 408 6.36 27.70 19.45
CA SER A 408 6.33 28.10 20.86
C SER A 408 7.14 27.15 21.75
N ALA A 409 7.01 25.85 21.55
CA ALA A 409 7.69 24.83 22.34
C ALA A 409 9.20 24.80 22.05
N ARG A 410 9.58 24.93 20.77
CA ARG A 410 10.97 24.96 20.30
C ARG A 410 11.70 26.13 20.90
N SER A 411 11.17 27.35 20.80
CA SER A 411 11.80 28.53 21.41
C SER A 411 12.05 28.36 22.91
N LYS A 412 11.09 27.77 23.65
CA LYS A 412 11.24 27.47 25.09
C LYS A 412 12.36 26.45 25.35
N TRP A 413 12.38 25.36 24.58
CA TRP A 413 13.30 24.25 24.83
C TRP A 413 14.70 24.48 24.27
N GLU A 414 14.87 25.27 23.21
CA GLU A 414 16.17 25.71 22.70
C GLU A 414 16.88 26.59 23.74
N ASP A 415 16.18 27.57 24.33
CA ASP A 415 16.73 28.45 25.37
C ASP A 415 17.16 27.65 26.62
N ARG A 416 16.30 26.72 27.05
CA ARG A 416 16.62 25.80 28.15
C ARG A 416 17.79 24.88 27.81
N ASN A 417 17.78 24.27 26.62
CA ASN A 417 18.85 23.37 26.17
C ASN A 417 20.18 24.12 26.15
N GLN A 418 20.22 25.32 25.57
CA GLN A 418 21.43 26.14 25.53
C GLN A 418 21.93 26.45 26.94
N THR A 419 21.03 26.76 27.87
CA THR A 419 21.37 26.99 29.28
C THR A 419 21.94 25.72 29.94
N PHE A 420 21.30 24.56 29.74
CA PHE A 420 21.74 23.30 30.31
C PHE A 420 23.05 22.79 29.71
N VAL A 421 23.21 22.87 28.38
CA VAL A 421 24.46 22.55 27.68
C VAL A 421 25.57 23.45 28.20
N THR A 422 25.34 24.76 28.27
CA THR A 422 26.32 25.69 28.85
C THR A 422 26.67 25.28 30.28
N ARG A 423 25.68 25.08 31.15
CA ARG A 423 25.90 24.64 32.54
C ARG A 423 26.61 23.29 32.62
N SER A 424 26.38 22.39 31.67
CA SER A 424 26.99 21.05 31.66
C SER A 424 28.51 21.09 31.54
N HIS A 425 29.05 22.16 30.94
CA HIS A 425 30.47 22.45 30.78
C HIS A 425 31.12 23.17 31.97
N TRP A 426 30.37 23.50 33.03
CA TRP A 426 30.91 24.26 34.15
C TRP A 426 30.54 23.63 35.49
N GLY A 427 31.51 23.41 36.37
CA GLY A 427 31.29 23.22 37.79
C GLY A 427 31.45 24.55 38.52
N VAL A 428 30.51 24.92 39.39
CA VAL A 428 30.51 26.20 40.10
C VAL A 428 30.54 25.97 41.61
N SER A 429 31.32 26.75 42.36
CA SER A 429 31.30 26.66 43.82
C SER A 429 29.95 27.11 44.39
N PRO A 430 29.54 26.65 45.59
CA PRO A 430 28.26 27.03 46.19
C PRO A 430 28.06 28.55 46.38
N ASP A 431 29.15 29.31 46.51
CA ASP A 431 29.14 30.78 46.63
C ASP A 431 29.30 31.51 45.29
N GLY A 432 29.49 30.78 44.19
CA GLY A 432 29.74 31.34 42.85
C GLY A 432 31.08 32.03 42.67
N ALA A 433 31.99 31.95 43.66
CA ALA A 433 33.30 32.59 43.62
C ALA A 433 34.32 31.83 42.76
N ASP A 434 34.05 30.55 42.46
CA ASP A 434 34.93 29.65 41.72
C ASP A 434 34.17 28.92 40.62
N SER A 435 34.82 28.72 39.47
CA SER A 435 34.27 27.98 38.34
C SER A 435 35.32 27.13 37.64
N LEU A 436 34.96 25.88 37.34
CA LEU A 436 35.81 24.90 36.68
C LEU A 436 35.18 24.50 35.37
N TYR A 437 35.92 24.60 34.27
CA TYR A 437 35.48 24.05 32.99
C TYR A 437 35.47 22.51 33.06
N LEU A 438 34.44 21.87 32.55
CA LEU A 438 34.28 20.42 32.50
C LEU A 438 34.43 19.98 31.05
N PRO A 439 35.65 19.61 30.60
CA PRO A 439 35.85 19.18 29.23
C PRO A 439 35.02 17.93 28.93
N THR A 440 34.32 17.96 27.80
CA THR A 440 33.61 16.82 27.23
C THR A 440 34.46 16.14 26.16
N ALA A 441 34.06 14.94 25.72
CA ALA A 441 34.77 14.21 24.68
C ALA A 441 34.81 14.94 23.32
N ASP A 442 33.88 15.85 23.09
CA ASP A 442 33.76 16.64 21.85
C ASP A 442 34.59 17.94 21.89
N ASP A 443 35.12 18.30 23.06
CA ASP A 443 35.97 19.48 23.20
C ASP A 443 37.36 19.19 22.63
N MET A 444 37.66 19.73 21.44
CA MET A 444 38.99 19.58 20.83
C MET A 444 40.09 20.26 21.68
N GLU A 445 39.76 21.34 22.39
CA GLU A 445 40.60 22.00 23.40
C GLU A 445 39.72 22.72 24.43
N ALA A 446 40.06 22.65 25.72
CA ALA A 446 39.40 23.48 26.74
C ALA A 446 39.61 24.97 26.39
N PRO A 447 38.55 25.80 26.38
CA PRO A 447 38.63 27.18 25.95
C PRO A 447 39.62 27.99 26.80
N ARG A 448 40.74 28.37 26.19
CA ARG A 448 41.92 29.01 26.82
C ARG A 448 41.65 30.36 27.51
N TYR A 449 40.51 30.99 27.22
CA TYR A 449 40.23 32.39 27.58
C TYR A 449 39.13 32.56 28.63
N LEU A 450 38.53 31.48 29.14
CA LEU A 450 37.30 31.58 29.93
C LEU A 450 37.48 31.40 31.45
N SER A 451 38.64 30.96 31.95
CA SER A 451 38.86 30.79 33.40
C SER A 451 40.32 30.91 33.83
N ASP A 452 40.54 31.31 35.09
CA ASP A 452 41.82 31.17 35.82
C ASP A 452 42.24 29.69 36.02
N TYR A 453 41.41 28.77 35.52
CA TYR A 453 41.52 27.33 35.63
C TYR A 453 41.63 26.71 34.24
N TYR A 454 42.50 25.72 34.13
CA TYR A 454 42.67 24.91 32.95
C TYR A 454 42.47 23.46 33.32
N SER A 455 41.28 22.94 33.05
CA SER A 455 40.94 21.53 33.26
C SER A 455 41.60 20.68 32.19
N VAL A 456 42.36 19.68 32.63
CA VAL A 456 43.19 18.85 31.76
C VAL A 456 42.52 17.51 31.47
N ALA A 457 41.85 16.91 32.47
CA ALA A 457 41.11 15.67 32.30
C ALA A 457 39.91 15.61 33.23
N THR A 458 38.91 14.82 32.82
CA THR A 458 37.67 14.53 33.57
C THR A 458 37.45 13.03 33.70
N LEU A 459 36.83 12.59 34.79
CA LEU A 459 36.32 11.22 34.96
C LEU A 459 34.92 11.29 35.57
N LYS A 460 33.95 10.59 34.97
CA LYS A 460 32.62 10.44 35.55
C LYS A 460 32.51 9.13 36.34
N ASP A 461 31.88 9.17 37.51
CA ASP A 461 31.53 7.97 38.29
C ASP A 461 30.10 7.47 37.99
N ASP A 462 29.73 6.34 38.60
CA ASP A 462 28.41 5.72 38.46
C ASP A 462 27.25 6.58 39.02
N SER A 463 27.57 7.58 39.85
CA SER A 463 26.61 8.53 40.42
C SER A 463 26.53 9.84 39.63
N SER A 464 27.13 9.89 38.44
CA SER A 464 27.22 11.08 37.58
C SER A 464 28.00 12.24 38.21
N ASN A 465 28.85 11.99 39.21
CA ASN A 465 29.81 13.00 39.65
C ASN A 465 30.96 13.05 38.65
N THR A 466 31.47 14.25 38.41
CA THR A 466 32.61 14.49 37.54
C THR A 466 33.82 14.89 38.39
N TYR A 467 34.85 14.06 38.36
CA TYR A 467 36.16 14.42 38.88
C TYR A 467 36.95 15.18 37.83
N VAL A 468 37.67 16.21 38.24
CA VAL A 468 38.45 17.06 37.34
C VAL A 468 39.85 17.23 37.90
N ILE A 469 40.86 17.09 37.05
CA ILE A 469 42.23 17.48 37.37
C ILE A 469 42.71 18.55 36.40
N GLY A 470 43.42 19.55 36.91
CA GLY A 470 43.87 20.66 36.09
C GLY A 470 44.90 21.56 36.75
N LEU A 471 45.09 22.73 36.14
CA LEU A 471 46.01 23.78 36.56
C LEU A 471 45.21 25.03 36.94
N GLU A 472 45.59 25.69 38.02
CA GLU A 472 45.08 26.99 38.45
C GLU A 472 46.20 28.03 38.29
N PHE A 473 45.91 29.09 37.54
CA PHE A 473 46.84 30.18 37.22
C PHE A 473 46.55 31.46 38.04
N LYS A 474 45.81 31.32 39.15
CA LYS A 474 45.40 32.43 40.02
C LYS A 474 46.55 32.85 40.95
N GLY A 475 47.07 34.06 40.76
CA GLY A 475 48.07 34.66 41.65
C GLY A 475 49.52 34.49 41.19
N SER A 476 50.47 34.49 42.14
CA SER A 476 51.92 34.49 41.86
C SER A 476 52.56 33.10 41.77
N VAL A 477 51.83 32.06 42.16
CA VAL A 477 52.30 30.67 42.15
C VAL A 477 51.24 29.82 41.49
N ASP A 478 51.59 29.21 40.37
CA ASP A 478 50.71 28.26 39.72
C ASP A 478 50.61 26.97 40.56
N VAL A 479 49.38 26.48 40.70
CA VAL A 479 49.08 25.25 41.45
C VAL A 479 48.28 24.29 40.57
N GLY A 480 48.37 23.01 40.87
CA GLY A 480 47.49 22.01 40.27
C GLY A 480 46.27 21.88 41.16
N PHE A 481 45.14 21.48 40.59
CA PHE A 481 43.95 21.19 41.37
C PHE A 481 43.40 19.82 40.99
N ILE A 482 42.71 19.21 41.94
CA ILE A 482 41.78 18.12 41.71
C ILE A 482 40.47 18.45 42.41
N ALA A 483 39.34 18.21 41.75
CA ALA A 483 38.03 18.56 42.27
C ALA A 483 37.02 17.46 42.00
N LYS A 484 35.96 17.42 42.80
CA LYS A 484 34.75 16.64 42.55
C LYS A 484 33.57 17.59 42.35
N VAL A 485 32.89 17.40 41.23
CA VAL A 485 31.70 18.17 40.85
C VAL A 485 30.52 17.22 40.82
N ASN A 486 29.45 17.54 41.53
CA ASN A 486 28.26 16.68 41.54
C ASN A 486 27.43 16.84 40.26
N ASN A 487 26.37 16.04 40.14
CA ASN A 487 25.48 16.09 38.98
C ASN A 487 24.80 17.47 38.79
N GLY A 488 24.58 18.20 39.89
CA GLY A 488 24.06 19.58 39.91
C GLY A 488 25.06 20.63 39.46
N ARG A 489 26.26 20.20 39.05
CA ARG A 489 27.34 21.08 38.63
C ARG A 489 27.83 21.99 39.75
N LEU A 490 27.71 21.52 40.99
CA LEU A 490 28.29 22.17 42.17
C LEU A 490 29.61 21.49 42.52
N ILE A 491 30.64 22.30 42.78
CA ILE A 491 31.92 21.81 43.29
C ILE A 491 31.71 21.36 44.73
N GLU A 492 31.78 20.06 44.99
CA GLU A 492 31.67 19.50 46.35
C GLU A 492 32.93 19.77 47.16
N TRP A 493 34.08 19.54 46.52
CA TRP A 493 35.38 19.85 47.07
C TRP A 493 36.38 20.09 45.94
N LYS A 494 37.43 20.85 46.27
CA LYS A 494 38.56 21.15 45.40
C LYS A 494 39.82 21.23 46.25
N GLU A 495 40.83 20.46 45.89
CA GLU A 495 42.12 20.43 46.56
C GLU A 495 43.23 20.86 45.63
N ASN A 496 44.05 21.78 46.13
CA ASN A 496 45.19 22.31 45.39
C ASN A 496 46.48 21.57 45.79
N PHE A 497 47.33 21.26 44.81
CA PHE A 497 48.67 20.70 45.02
C PHE A 497 49.76 21.54 44.37
N VAL A 498 50.95 21.45 44.94
CA VAL A 498 52.08 22.30 44.56
C VAL A 498 52.72 21.82 43.26
N LEU A 499 52.81 22.70 42.26
CA LEU A 499 53.50 22.43 40.99
C LEU A 499 54.97 22.83 40.99
N LYS A 500 55.53 23.28 42.12
CA LYS A 500 56.86 23.90 42.21
C LYS A 500 57.93 23.12 41.42
N GLY A 501 58.38 23.74 40.33
CA GLY A 501 59.41 23.27 39.40
C GLY A 501 58.95 22.32 38.29
N MET A 502 57.66 21.97 38.20
CA MET A 502 57.06 21.47 36.97
C MET A 502 57.13 22.61 35.95
N SER A 503 57.85 22.38 34.86
CA SER A 503 57.91 23.34 33.77
C SER A 503 56.86 22.96 32.74
N TYR A 504 56.13 23.94 32.25
CA TYR A 504 55.15 23.82 31.19
C TYR A 504 55.07 25.16 30.46
N ASP A 505 54.71 25.12 29.19
CA ASP A 505 54.46 26.33 28.42
C ASP A 505 53.04 26.84 28.70
N LYS A 506 52.90 28.08 29.15
CA LYS A 506 51.58 28.72 29.33
C LYS A 506 50.92 29.09 27.99
N ALA A 507 51.69 29.24 26.92
CA ALA A 507 51.17 29.58 25.59
C ALA A 507 50.67 28.33 24.84
N ASP A 508 51.46 27.24 24.87
CA ASP A 508 51.17 26.02 24.13
C ASP A 508 50.51 24.91 24.99
N LEU A 509 50.52 25.04 26.33
CA LEU A 509 49.88 24.14 27.31
C LEU A 509 49.95 22.66 26.90
N LEU A 510 51.17 22.18 26.61
CA LEU A 510 51.46 20.76 26.37
C LEU A 510 51.39 19.95 27.67
N VAL A 511 50.24 20.04 28.34
CA VAL A 511 49.91 19.40 29.60
C VAL A 511 48.80 18.40 29.30
N PHE A 512 49.08 17.15 29.61
CA PHE A 512 48.17 16.03 29.43
C PHE A 512 47.86 15.47 30.80
N GLY A 513 46.68 14.91 30.97
CA GLY A 513 46.31 14.29 32.22
C GLY A 513 45.37 13.13 31.96
N ASP A 514 45.25 12.30 32.98
CA ASP A 514 44.31 11.20 32.97
C ASP A 514 43.97 10.77 34.39
N PHE A 515 42.82 10.14 34.54
CA PHE A 515 42.48 9.39 35.74
C PHE A 515 42.84 7.92 35.52
N VAL A 516 43.48 7.32 36.51
CA VAL A 516 44.06 5.98 36.38
C VAL A 516 43.45 5.03 37.39
N PRO A 517 43.48 3.70 37.14
CA PRO A 517 43.00 2.71 38.08
C PRO A 517 43.57 2.95 39.48
N ALA A 518 42.68 2.98 40.47
CA ALA A 518 43.00 3.36 41.83
C ALA A 518 42.61 2.25 42.82
N GLN A 519 43.03 2.41 44.08
CA GLN A 519 42.61 1.55 45.18
C GLN A 519 41.14 1.84 45.52
N GLU A 520 40.45 0.84 46.07
CA GLU A 520 39.07 1.00 46.57
C GLU A 520 38.95 2.22 47.50
N GLY A 521 38.00 3.12 47.20
CA GLY A 521 37.77 4.37 47.93
C GLY A 521 38.78 5.50 47.64
N ARG A 522 39.65 5.34 46.64
CA ARG A 522 40.62 6.36 46.21
C ARG A 522 40.49 6.63 44.73
N LEU A 523 40.87 7.84 44.36
CA LEU A 523 41.04 8.29 43.01
C LEU A 523 42.52 8.60 42.79
N THR A 524 43.06 8.15 41.66
CA THR A 524 44.44 8.45 41.26
C THR A 524 44.40 9.14 39.92
N ALA A 525 45.16 10.21 39.78
CA ALA A 525 45.25 10.97 38.55
C ALA A 525 46.68 11.47 38.34
N TYR A 526 47.01 11.85 37.12
CA TYR A 526 48.30 12.47 36.84
C TYR A 526 48.17 13.66 35.89
N LEU A 527 49.12 14.57 36.00
CA LEU A 527 49.40 15.61 35.02
C LEU A 527 50.82 15.40 34.49
N TYR A 528 50.97 15.31 33.17
CA TYR A 528 52.23 15.25 32.46
C TYR A 528 52.43 16.53 31.67
N SER A 529 53.61 17.13 31.71
CA SER A 529 53.97 18.23 30.84
C SER A 529 55.23 17.95 30.03
N ALA A 530 55.18 18.36 28.76
CA ALA A 530 56.32 18.45 27.87
C ALA A 530 56.67 19.93 27.63
N ASP A 531 57.58 20.48 28.43
CA ASP A 531 58.09 21.84 28.24
C ASP A 531 58.92 21.93 26.93
N PRO A 532 58.78 23.00 26.12
CA PRO A 532 59.66 23.33 25.00
C PRO A 532 61.17 23.27 25.30
N SER A 533 61.59 23.47 26.56
CA SER A 533 62.99 23.28 26.99
C SER A 533 63.47 21.83 26.96
N GLY A 534 62.58 20.87 26.68
CA GLY A 534 62.83 19.43 26.70
C GLY A 534 62.61 18.79 28.07
N SER A 535 62.28 19.57 29.10
CA SER A 535 62.02 19.07 30.45
C SER A 535 60.64 18.39 30.54
N LYS A 536 60.63 17.06 30.71
CA LYS A 536 59.42 16.27 30.85
C LYS A 536 59.18 15.91 32.32
N ASN A 537 58.05 16.36 32.85
CA ASN A 537 57.70 16.17 34.26
C ASN A 537 56.27 15.62 34.37
N MET A 538 56.04 14.81 35.38
CA MET A 538 54.73 14.30 35.75
C MET A 538 54.47 14.60 37.23
N VAL A 539 53.23 14.93 37.57
CA VAL A 539 52.73 14.95 38.94
C VAL A 539 51.65 13.89 39.02
N ALA A 540 51.85 12.87 39.85
CA ALA A 540 50.85 11.87 40.14
C ALA A 540 50.26 12.16 41.52
N ILE A 541 48.95 12.07 41.66
CA ILE A 541 48.23 12.35 42.90
C ILE A 541 47.29 11.21 43.24
N SER A 542 47.11 10.96 44.54
CA SER A 542 46.05 10.10 45.06
C SER A 542 45.27 10.82 46.13
N ILE A 543 43.95 10.80 45.97
CA ILE A 543 42.97 11.49 46.80
C ILE A 543 41.87 10.50 47.19
N GLU A 544 41.32 10.64 48.40
CA GLU A 544 40.10 9.90 48.77
C GLU A 544 38.85 10.56 48.16
N GLU A 545 37.75 9.83 48.06
CA GLU A 545 36.47 10.37 47.58
C GLU A 545 35.96 11.56 48.41
N SER A 546 36.40 11.67 49.66
CA SER A 546 36.14 12.79 50.58
C SER A 546 36.89 14.08 50.23
N GLY A 547 37.86 14.02 49.31
CA GLY A 547 38.78 15.11 49.00
C GLY A 547 40.07 15.07 49.82
N GLU A 548 40.29 14.12 50.72
CA GLU A 548 41.56 14.11 51.48
C GLU A 548 42.74 13.61 50.63
N MET A 549 43.72 14.48 50.36
CA MET A 549 44.92 14.14 49.60
C MET A 549 45.85 13.23 50.41
N LYS A 550 46.15 12.03 49.88
CA LYS A 550 47.03 11.07 50.55
C LYS A 550 48.48 11.24 50.16
N TRP A 551 48.73 11.49 48.88
CA TRP A 551 50.06 11.83 48.40
C TRP A 551 49.99 12.59 47.08
N SER A 552 51.03 13.39 46.84
CA SER A 552 51.28 14.07 45.58
C SER A 552 52.76 13.93 45.26
N ASN A 553 53.07 13.22 44.17
CA ASN A 553 54.40 12.85 43.78
C ASN A 553 54.79 13.54 42.50
N ARG A 554 55.85 14.33 42.56
CA ARG A 554 56.47 14.91 41.38
C ARG A 554 57.58 14.00 40.87
N ILE A 555 57.51 13.63 39.60
CA ILE A 555 58.40 12.66 38.96
C ILE A 555 58.95 13.26 37.65
N LYS A 556 60.26 13.14 37.43
CA LYS A 556 60.86 13.38 36.10
C LYS A 556 60.69 12.12 35.27
N VAL A 557 60.05 12.24 34.11
CA VAL A 557 59.66 11.10 33.25
C VAL A 557 60.17 11.30 31.83
N PRO A 558 60.46 10.22 31.08
CA PRO A 558 61.02 10.33 29.72
C PRO A 558 59.99 10.69 28.65
N ARG A 559 58.70 10.38 28.87
CA ARG A 559 57.56 10.70 27.99
C ARG A 559 56.25 10.55 28.77
N LYS A 560 55.13 10.88 28.11
CA LYS A 560 53.78 10.62 28.63
C LYS A 560 53.62 9.12 28.90
N PRO A 561 52.97 8.70 30.00
CA PRO A 561 52.58 7.30 30.17
C PRO A 561 51.80 6.79 28.96
N VAL A 562 52.14 5.59 28.51
CA VAL A 562 51.40 4.89 27.44
C VAL A 562 50.36 3.93 27.99
N ASP A 563 50.56 3.46 29.22
CA ASP A 563 49.63 2.59 29.94
C ASP A 563 49.80 2.78 31.45
N VAL A 564 48.74 2.58 32.22
CA VAL A 564 48.76 2.64 33.69
C VAL A 564 47.94 1.49 34.25
N LYS A 565 48.57 0.65 35.09
CA LYS A 565 47.93 -0.51 35.71
C LYS A 565 47.94 -0.41 37.21
N MET A 566 46.88 -0.91 37.83
CA MET A 566 46.82 -1.13 39.26
C MET A 566 47.13 -2.60 39.57
N ASN A 567 48.14 -2.84 40.41
CA ASN A 567 48.36 -4.16 40.98
C ASN A 567 47.54 -4.28 42.27
N ASP A 568 46.42 -4.99 42.18
CA ASP A 568 45.50 -5.14 43.31
C ASP A 568 46.05 -5.96 44.47
N THR A 569 47.06 -6.80 44.24
CA THR A 569 47.63 -7.68 45.27
C THR A 569 48.51 -6.90 46.24
N VAL A 570 49.40 -6.06 45.69
CA VAL A 570 50.32 -5.24 46.49
C VAL A 570 49.83 -3.80 46.68
N LYS A 571 48.71 -3.45 46.03
CA LYS A 571 48.10 -2.12 46.04
C LYS A 571 49.07 -1.05 45.55
N GLU A 572 49.58 -1.24 44.33
CA GLU A 572 50.57 -0.35 43.69
C GLU A 572 50.11 0.09 42.31
N THR A 573 50.28 1.38 41.98
CA THR A 573 50.00 1.93 40.66
C THR A 573 51.28 1.94 39.84
N ILE A 574 51.24 1.32 38.66
CA ILE A 574 52.38 1.17 37.75
C ILE A 574 52.12 1.99 36.50
N PHE A 575 52.94 3.01 36.28
CA PHE A 575 52.95 3.82 35.06
C PHE A 575 53.96 3.25 34.08
N TYR A 576 53.51 2.83 32.90
CA TYR A 576 54.39 2.38 31.82
C TYR A 576 54.63 3.54 30.87
N PHE A 577 55.90 3.80 30.58
CA PHE A 577 56.30 4.80 29.59
C PHE A 577 56.65 4.16 28.26
N VAL A 578 56.77 2.84 28.18
CA VAL A 578 57.04 2.07 26.95
C VAL A 578 55.91 1.09 26.69
N SER A 579 55.64 0.79 25.42
CA SER A 579 54.67 -0.24 25.08
C SER A 579 55.21 -1.62 25.49
N ALA A 580 54.33 -2.62 25.54
CA ALA A 580 54.74 -4.00 25.83
C ALA A 580 55.82 -4.50 24.83
N ASP A 581 55.71 -4.12 23.56
CA ASP A 581 56.65 -4.51 22.50
C ASP A 581 58.00 -3.77 22.60
N GLU A 582 57.99 -2.55 23.13
CA GLU A 582 59.21 -1.76 23.35
C GLU A 582 59.96 -2.23 24.59
N MET A 583 59.32 -2.95 25.52
CA MET A 583 59.86 -3.27 26.85
C MET A 583 61.17 -4.08 26.79
N ASP A 584 61.30 -4.98 25.82
CA ASP A 584 62.50 -5.79 25.60
C ASP A 584 63.66 -5.01 24.93
N SER A 585 63.37 -3.81 24.41
CA SER A 585 64.32 -2.96 23.68
C SER A 585 64.82 -1.76 24.49
N VAL A 586 64.32 -1.57 25.71
CA VAL A 586 64.71 -0.46 26.59
C VAL A 586 66.15 -0.68 27.08
N GLY A 587 67.04 0.28 26.83
CA GLY A 587 68.43 0.19 27.25
C GLY A 587 68.62 0.31 28.77
N ASP A 588 69.72 -0.25 29.28
CA ASP A 588 70.11 -0.12 30.70
C ASP A 588 70.16 1.36 31.11
N GLY A 589 69.26 1.77 32.00
CA GLY A 589 69.18 3.14 32.54
C GLY A 589 68.04 4.00 31.99
N GLU A 590 67.28 3.53 31.00
CA GLU A 590 66.04 4.18 30.56
C GLU A 590 64.85 3.77 31.45
N MET A 591 64.00 4.73 31.81
CA MET A 591 62.85 4.49 32.68
C MET A 591 61.68 3.88 31.87
N ALA A 592 61.59 2.56 31.85
CA ALA A 592 60.50 1.82 31.20
C ALA A 592 59.16 1.99 31.94
N TYR A 593 59.19 1.95 33.28
CA TYR A 593 58.02 2.09 34.13
C TYR A 593 58.35 2.79 35.45
N LEU A 594 57.32 3.10 36.22
CA LEU A 594 57.40 3.68 37.55
C LEU A 594 56.32 3.06 38.43
N VAL A 595 56.68 2.71 39.66
CA VAL A 595 55.73 2.15 40.63
C VAL A 595 55.54 3.13 41.78
N ILE A 596 54.28 3.46 42.10
CA ILE A 596 53.93 4.24 43.28
C ILE A 596 53.15 3.34 44.23
N ASP A 597 53.66 3.18 45.45
CA ASP A 597 52.97 2.38 46.48
C ASP A 597 51.81 3.16 47.12
N ARG A 598 50.99 2.46 47.94
CA ARG A 598 49.83 3.05 48.64
C ARG A 598 50.15 4.24 49.56
N THR A 599 51.41 4.41 49.96
CA THR A 599 51.90 5.51 50.81
C THR A 599 52.52 6.65 50.01
N GLY A 600 52.59 6.50 48.69
CA GLY A 600 53.20 7.47 47.79
C GLY A 600 54.70 7.29 47.61
N ASN A 601 55.32 6.19 48.06
CA ASN A 601 56.74 5.98 47.76
C ASN A 601 56.91 5.60 46.30
N VAL A 602 57.81 6.30 45.63
CA VAL A 602 58.10 6.13 44.21
C VAL A 602 59.30 5.20 44.03
N ARG A 603 59.14 4.14 43.23
CA ARG A 603 60.21 3.24 42.80
C ARG A 603 60.31 3.28 41.28
N LYS A 604 61.55 3.27 40.79
CA LYS A 604 61.89 3.32 39.36
C LYS A 604 62.33 1.96 38.88
#